data_AF-A0A845LNH4-F1
#
_entry.id   AF-A0A845LNH4-F1
#
_cell.length_a   1.000
_cell.length_b   1.000
_cell.length_c   1.000
_cell.angle_alpha   90.00
_cell.angle_beta   90.00
_cell.angle_gamma   90.00
#
_symmetry.space_group_name_H-M   'P 1'
#
loop_
_entity.id
_entity.type
_entity.pdbx_description
1 polymer ?
#
loop_
_entity_poly.entity_id
_entity_poly.type
_entity_poly.pdbx_seq_one_letter_code
_entity_poly.pdbx_strand_id
1 'polypeptide(L)'
;MEKKIQKLYSTDCITMIVFLALFCLLLIYITFNVLTLASDHAVRGVIIAAAGLIIAFGTASSVAVLIHLRKNQRQIYVQELLSYEDEKTGTMKN
;
A
#
# COMPACT_ATOMS: atom_id res chain seq x y z
N MET A 1 -21.96 10.49 -8.67
CA MET A 1 -21.10 10.22 -7.49
C MET A 1 -20.32 8.91 -7.61
N GLU A 2 -20.94 7.81 -8.03
CA GLU A 2 -20.28 6.48 -8.09
C GLU A 2 -19.00 6.44 -8.94
N LYS A 3 -18.97 7.13 -10.08
CA LYS A 3 -17.76 7.23 -10.92
C LYS A 3 -16.60 7.96 -10.22
N LYS A 4 -16.88 8.90 -9.32
CA LYS A 4 -15.85 9.62 -8.54
C LYS A 4 -15.29 8.71 -7.43
N ILE A 5 -16.17 7.98 -6.73
CA ILE A 5 -15.78 6.97 -5.71
C ILE A 5 -14.86 5.92 -6.32
N GLN A 6 -15.24 5.38 -7.48
CA GLN A 6 -14.47 4.35 -8.16
C GLN A 6 -13.10 4.85 -8.61
N LYS A 7 -13.01 6.11 -9.07
CA LYS A 7 -11.73 6.73 -9.46
C LYS A 7 -10.80 6.94 -8.25
N LEU A 8 -11.34 7.40 -7.13
CA LEU A 8 -10.56 7.61 -5.91
C LEU A 8 -10.03 6.28 -5.36
N TYR A 9 -10.90 5.28 -5.23
CA TYR A 9 -10.49 3.92 -4.86
C TYR A 9 -9.44 3.31 -5.80
N SER A 10 -9.62 3.48 -7.11
CA SER A 10 -8.64 2.97 -8.08
C SER A 10 -7.29 3.66 -7.92
N THR A 11 -7.29 4.95 -7.58
CA THR A 11 -6.06 5.71 -7.34
C THR A 11 -5.36 5.24 -6.08
N ASP A 12 -6.10 4.98 -4.99
CA ASP A 12 -5.53 4.46 -3.74
C ASP A 12 -4.97 3.05 -3.93
N CYS A 13 -5.68 2.19 -4.67
CA CYS A 13 -5.18 0.86 -5.04
C CYS A 13 -3.89 0.93 -5.87
N ILE A 14 -3.86 1.79 -6.90
CA ILE A 14 -2.67 1.96 -7.74
C ILE A 14 -1.50 2.48 -6.89
N THR A 15 -1.74 3.46 -6.03
CA THR A 15 -0.72 4.04 -5.16
C THR A 15 -0.14 2.99 -4.20
N MET A 16 -1.00 2.15 -3.61
CA MET A 16 -0.55 1.02 -2.78
C MET A 16 0.30 0.02 -3.56
N ILE A 17 -0.10 -0.34 -4.77
CA ILE A 17 0.64 -1.29 -5.62
C ILE A 17 2.01 -0.71 -5.99
N VAL A 18 2.07 0.57 -6.38
CA VAL A 18 3.32 1.26 -6.70
C VAL A 18 4.24 1.30 -5.48
N PHE A 19 3.70 1.62 -4.29
CA PHE A 19 4.46 1.62 -3.05
C PHE A 19 5.04 0.24 -2.73
N LEU A 20 4.22 -0.82 -2.84
CA LEU A 20 4.66 -2.19 -2.62
C LEU A 20 5.74 -2.63 -3.64
N ALA A 21 5.60 -2.23 -4.90
CA ALA A 21 6.58 -2.51 -5.93
C ALA A 21 7.92 -1.83 -5.64
N LEU A 22 7.90 -0.54 -5.26
CA LEU A 22 9.10 0.20 -4.86
C LEU A 22 9.75 -0.41 -3.62
N PHE A 23 8.95 -0.79 -2.63
CA PHE A 23 9.43 -1.47 -1.42
C PHE A 23 10.14 -2.79 -1.77
N CYS A 24 9.54 -3.61 -2.63
CA CYS A 24 10.12 -4.88 -3.06
C CYS A 24 11.42 -4.67 -3.84
N LEU A 25 11.45 -3.69 -4.76
CA LEU A 25 12.66 -3.33 -5.51
C LEU A 25 13.79 -2.86 -4.59
N LEU A 26 13.48 -2.02 -3.61
CA LEU A 26 14.44 -1.50 -2.65
C LEU A 26 15.02 -2.64 -1.78
N LEU A 27 14.16 -3.55 -1.31
CA LEU A 27 14.59 -4.72 -0.56
C LEU A 27 15.52 -5.62 -1.38
N ILE A 28 15.14 -5.94 -2.62
CA ILE A 28 16.00 -6.75 -3.51
C ILE A 28 17.35 -6.06 -3.70
N TYR A 29 17.36 -4.75 -3.93
CA TYR A 29 18.59 -3.97 -4.09
C TYR A 29 19.47 -4.03 -2.84
N ILE A 30 18.90 -3.80 -1.65
CA ILE A 30 19.63 -3.85 -0.38
C ILE A 30 20.15 -5.27 -0.12
N THR A 31 19.30 -6.28 -0.28
CA THR A 31 19.66 -7.69 -0.12
C THR A 31 20.83 -8.05 -1.04
N PHE A 32 20.78 -7.67 -2.32
CA PHE A 32 21.87 -7.92 -3.26
C PHE A 32 23.18 -7.26 -2.82
N ASN A 33 23.14 -5.98 -2.43
CA ASN A 33 24.31 -5.28 -1.90
C ASN A 33 24.90 -5.99 -0.69
N VAL A 34 24.08 -6.32 0.32
CA VAL A 34 24.57 -6.97 1.54
C VAL A 34 25.10 -8.38 1.26
N LEU A 35 24.49 -9.14 0.35
CA LEU A 35 24.98 -10.46 -0.08
C LEU A 35 26.36 -10.40 -0.74
N THR A 36 26.63 -9.34 -1.51
CA THR A 36 27.97 -9.15 -2.11
C THR A 36 29.04 -8.79 -1.07
N LEU A 37 28.66 -8.11 0.01
CA LEU A 37 29.58 -7.75 1.10
C LEU A 37 29.84 -8.91 2.08
N ALA A 38 28.86 -9.78 2.29
CA ALA A 38 29.00 -10.91 3.20
C ALA A 38 29.87 -12.03 2.58
N SER A 39 30.98 -12.40 3.23
CA SER A 39 31.81 -13.55 2.80
C SER A 39 31.34 -14.89 3.37
N ASP A 40 30.67 -14.87 4.53
CA ASP A 40 30.23 -16.08 5.23
C ASP A 40 28.89 -16.61 4.68
N HIS A 41 28.86 -17.90 4.37
CA HIS A 41 27.67 -18.63 3.91
C HIS A 41 26.52 -18.64 4.92
N ALA A 42 26.82 -18.71 6.23
CA ALA A 42 25.79 -18.69 7.27
C ALA A 42 25.07 -17.34 7.30
N VAL A 43 25.83 -16.25 7.22
CA VAL A 43 25.31 -14.88 7.21
C VAL A 43 24.44 -14.65 5.97
N ARG A 44 24.86 -15.12 4.79
CA ARG A 44 24.06 -15.06 3.56
C ARG A 44 22.72 -15.79 3.69
N GLY A 45 22.70 -16.97 4.32
CA GLY A 45 21.48 -17.73 4.56
C GLY A 45 20.47 -16.95 5.41
N VAL A 46 20.94 -16.32 6.50
CA VAL A 46 20.09 -15.49 7.37
C VAL A 46 19.54 -14.27 6.62
N ILE A 47 20.37 -13.60 5.81
CA ILE A 47 19.94 -12.44 5.02
C ILE A 47 18.84 -12.82 4.03
N ILE A 48 18.99 -13.94 3.31
CA ILE A 48 17.98 -14.42 2.35
C ILE A 48 16.68 -14.77 3.06
N ALA A 49 16.76 -15.49 4.19
CA ALA A 49 15.58 -15.86 4.97
C ALA A 49 14.85 -14.62 5.51
N ALA A 50 15.57 -13.64 6.05
CA ALA A 50 15.01 -12.39 6.54
C ALA A 50 14.35 -11.60 5.41
N ALA A 51 15.02 -11.45 4.26
CA ALA A 51 14.47 -10.75 3.10
C ALA A 51 13.17 -11.40 2.62
N GLY A 52 13.14 -12.74 2.53
CA GLY A 52 11.94 -13.49 2.16
C GLY A 52 10.78 -13.27 3.13
N LEU A 53 11.04 -13.29 4.44
CA LEU A 53 10.03 -13.02 5.45
C LEU A 53 9.48 -11.59 5.35
N ILE A 54 10.35 -10.59 5.19
CA ILE A 54 9.92 -9.19 5.07
C ILE A 54 9.03 -9.00 3.84
N ILE A 55 9.40 -9.57 2.68
CA ILE A 55 8.58 -9.51 1.46
C ILE A 55 7.24 -10.19 1.69
N ALA A 56 7.22 -11.39 2.28
CA ALA A 56 5.99 -12.14 2.54
C ALA A 56 5.04 -11.36 3.46
N PHE A 57 5.54 -10.85 4.59
CA PHE A 57 4.73 -10.08 5.53
C PHE A 57 4.27 -8.75 4.96
N GLY A 58 5.15 -8.00 4.28
CA GLY A 58 4.79 -6.73 3.65
C GLY A 58 3.70 -6.89 2.59
N THR A 59 3.80 -7.94 1.78
CA THR A 59 2.79 -8.27 0.76
C THR A 59 1.48 -8.71 1.39
N ALA A 60 1.51 -9.60 2.40
CA ALA A 60 0.31 -10.08 3.07
C ALA A 60 -0.44 -8.95 3.80
N SER A 61 0.29 -8.09 4.50
CA SER A 61 -0.28 -6.91 5.17
C SER A 61 -0.92 -5.95 4.16
N SER A 62 -0.22 -5.68 3.05
CA SER A 62 -0.74 -4.85 1.96
C SER A 62 -2.03 -5.42 1.36
N VAL A 63 -2.07 -6.72 1.08
CA VAL A 63 -3.26 -7.41 0.57
C VAL A 63 -4.41 -7.34 1.58
N ALA A 64 -4.14 -7.51 2.87
CA ALA A 64 -5.17 -7.39 3.91
C ALA A 64 -5.79 -5.98 3.94
N VAL A 65 -4.98 -4.94 3.81
CA VAL A 65 -5.45 -3.54 3.72
C VAL A 65 -6.32 -3.34 2.46
N LEU A 66 -5.89 -3.84 1.31
CA LEU A 66 -6.68 -3.76 0.07
C LEU A 66 -8.03 -4.48 0.19
N ILE A 67 -8.05 -5.68 0.79
CA ILE A 67 -9.28 -6.42 1.03
C ILE A 67 -10.20 -5.66 1.99
N HIS A 68 -9.65 -5.07 3.05
CA HIS A 68 -10.41 -4.26 4.00
C HIS A 68 -11.01 -3.03 3.34
N LEU A 69 -10.21 -2.28 2.56
CA LEU A 69 -10.68 -1.14 1.78
C LEU A 69 -11.82 -1.57 0.86
N ARG A 70 -11.62 -2.62 0.05
CA ARG A 70 -12.63 -3.14 -0.88
C ARG A 70 -13.95 -3.47 -0.19
N LYS A 71 -13.90 -4.11 0.97
CA LYS A 71 -15.09 -4.52 1.73
C LYS A 71 -15.87 -3.33 2.30
N ASN A 72 -15.18 -2.25 2.67
CA ASN A 72 -15.78 -1.08 3.32
C ASN A 72 -15.89 0.16 2.40
N GLN A 73 -15.49 0.05 1.13
CA GLN A 73 -15.49 1.14 0.13
C GLN A 73 -16.78 1.96 0.14
N ARG A 74 -17.93 1.30 0.17
CA ARG A 74 -19.22 1.96 -0.02
C ARG A 74 -19.64 2.80 1.19
N GLN A 75 -19.12 2.53 2.38
CA GLN A 75 -19.40 3.36 3.56
C GLN A 75 -18.41 4.51 3.68
N ILE A 76 -17.11 4.23 3.52
CA ILE A 76 -16.04 5.23 3.69
C ILE A 76 -16.16 6.33 2.64
N TYR A 77 -16.19 5.97 1.35
CA TYR A 77 -16.17 6.98 0.29
C TYR A 77 -17.52 7.68 0.06
N VAL A 78 -18.65 7.07 0.45
CA VAL A 78 -19.94 7.78 0.42
C VAL A 78 -19.99 8.81 1.53
N GLN A 79 -19.52 8.48 2.73
CA GLN A 79 -19.50 9.41 3.86
C GLN A 79 -18.51 10.57 3.62
N GLU A 80 -17.33 10.28 3.08
CA GLU A 80 -16.37 11.34 2.72
C GLU A 80 -16.90 12.27 1.62
N LEU A 81 -17.54 11.74 0.57
CA LEU A 81 -18.10 12.60 -0.48
C LEU A 81 -19.28 13.44 0.00
N LEU A 82 -20.15 12.88 0.85
CA LEU A 82 -21.23 13.64 1.47
C LEU A 82 -20.68 14.76 2.37
N SER A 83 -19.64 14.47 3.15
CA SER A 83 -18.97 15.49 3.99
C SER A 83 -18.33 16.60 3.15
N TYR A 84 -17.73 16.25 2.01
CA TYR A 84 -17.12 17.22 1.09
C TYR A 84 -18.15 18.10 0.38
N GLU A 85 -19.31 17.55 0.03
CA GLU A 85 -20.41 18.32 -0.57
C GLU A 85 -21.10 19.23 0.46
N ASP A 86 -21.23 18.80 1.72
CA ASP A 86 -21.78 19.61 2.82
C ASP A 86 -20.89 20.82 3.14
N GLU A 87 -19.58 20.63 3.25
CA GLU A 87 -18.62 21.74 3.46
C GLU A 87 -18.69 22.78 2.32
N LYS A 88 -18.81 22.29 1.08
CA LYS A 88 -18.88 23.16 -0.10
C LYS A 88 -20.22 23.89 -0.26
N THR A 89 -21.30 23.36 0.30
CA THR A 89 -22.63 23.99 0.25
C THR A 89 -22.95 24.82 1.49
N GLY A 90 -22.37 24.51 2.64
CA GLY A 90 -22.43 25.32 3.87
C GLY A 90 -21.65 26.63 3.76
N THR A 91 -20.55 26.64 3.00
CA THR A 91 -19.74 27.85 2.73
C THR A 91 -20.38 28.83 1.74
N MET A 92 -21.38 28.41 0.95
CA MET A 92 -22.13 29.33 0.06
C MET A 92 -23.31 30.01 0.75
N LYS A 93 -23.66 29.60 1.98
CA LYS A 93 -24.85 30.10 2.69
C LYS A 93 -24.55 31.18 3.73
N ASN A 94 -23.28 31.60 3.86
CA ASN A 94 -22.82 32.69 4.71
C ASN A 94 -22.25 33.83 3.87
#